data_AF-E6XJE9-F1
#
_entry.id   AF-E6XJE9-F1
#
_cell.length_a   1.000
_cell.length_b   1.000
_cell.length_c   1.000
_cell.angle_alpha   90.00
_cell.angle_beta   90.00
_cell.angle_gamma   90.00
#
_symmetry.space_group_name_H-M   'P 1'
#
loop_
_entity.id
_entity.type
_entity.pdbx_description
1 polymer ?
#
loop_
_entity_poly.entity_id
_entity_poly.type
_entity_poly.pdbx_seq_one_letter_code
_entity_poly.pdbx_strand_id
1 'polypeptide(L)'
;MKISDSLNELKKRLGQSIDIITPRQALEVMLAFYGEQRFDDVEIDEDGDMLLYEWGICRSRQFSLSVTRQFIITDEDEPYQLHLRLYFPLTDALRQLNGGNEWCHSPDELPVFRQSIESSVPFRALIDDQPLNVELYFEQC
;
A
#
# COMPACT_ATOMS: atom_id res chain seq x y z
N MET A 1 7.33 13.67 -13.37
CA MET A 1 6.54 12.47 -13.76
C MET A 1 5.09 12.75 -13.43
N LYS A 2 4.10 12.24 -14.17
CA LYS A 2 2.67 12.42 -13.85
C LYS A 2 2.14 11.25 -13.02
N ILE A 3 1.12 11.44 -12.19
CA ILE A 3 0.57 10.34 -11.38
C ILE A 3 0.01 9.20 -12.22
N SER A 4 -0.40 9.48 -13.46
CA SER A 4 -0.83 8.47 -14.43
C SER A 4 0.27 7.47 -14.80
N ASP A 5 1.54 7.81 -14.59
CA ASP A 5 2.68 6.91 -14.79
C ASP A 5 2.97 6.03 -13.56
N SER A 6 2.37 6.32 -12.40
CA SER A 6 2.70 5.71 -11.11
C SER A 6 2.60 4.19 -11.11
N LEU A 7 1.55 3.65 -11.75
CA LEU A 7 1.34 2.21 -11.90
C LEU A 7 2.49 1.53 -12.63
N ASN A 8 2.90 2.10 -13.77
CA ASN A 8 3.97 1.54 -14.59
C ASN A 8 5.31 1.65 -13.88
N GLU A 9 5.53 2.72 -13.12
CA GLU A 9 6.76 2.91 -12.38
C GLU A 9 6.89 1.93 -11.19
N LEU A 10 5.82 1.73 -10.41
CA LEU A 10 5.83 0.73 -9.35
C LEU A 10 6.01 -0.70 -9.90
N LYS A 11 5.37 -1.02 -11.03
CA LYS A 11 5.56 -2.31 -11.72
C LYS A 11 7.02 -2.55 -12.11
N LYS A 12 7.74 -1.55 -12.61
CA LYS A 12 9.17 -1.68 -12.93
C LYS A 12 10.00 -1.99 -11.68
N ARG A 13 9.69 -1.33 -10.55
CA ARG A 13 10.39 -1.53 -9.27
C ARG A 13 10.15 -2.92 -8.68
N LEU A 14 8.92 -3.43 -8.79
CA LEU A 14 8.55 -4.79 -8.38
C LEU A 14 9.14 -5.87 -9.32
N GLY A 15 9.47 -5.50 -10.56
CA GLY A 15 9.99 -6.42 -11.57
C GLY A 15 8.93 -7.36 -12.14
N GLN A 16 9.35 -8.42 -12.82
CA GLN A 16 8.47 -9.33 -13.58
C GLN A 16 7.65 -10.29 -12.70
N SER A 17 7.77 -10.22 -11.38
CA SER A 17 7.34 -11.28 -10.45
C SER A 17 6.39 -10.77 -9.37
N ILE A 18 5.48 -9.86 -9.73
CA ILE A 18 4.52 -9.29 -8.78
C ILE A 18 3.66 -10.34 -8.08
N ASP A 19 3.34 -11.45 -8.76
CA ASP A 19 2.49 -12.52 -8.22
C ASP A 19 3.16 -13.31 -7.09
N ILE A 20 4.47 -13.15 -6.89
CA ILE A 20 5.26 -13.90 -5.90
C ILE A 20 5.90 -13.02 -4.83
N ILE A 21 5.47 -11.76 -4.68
CA ILE A 21 6.03 -10.89 -3.64
C ILE A 21 5.44 -11.19 -2.26
N THR A 22 6.26 -11.09 -1.22
CA THR A 22 5.81 -11.15 0.19
C THR A 22 5.38 -9.77 0.70
N PRO A 23 4.64 -9.67 1.83
CA PRO A 23 4.35 -8.39 2.47
C PRO A 23 5.59 -7.56 2.79
N ARG A 24 6.71 -8.20 3.19
CA ARG A 24 7.99 -7.51 3.38
C ARG A 24 8.44 -6.79 2.12
N GLN A 25 8.48 -7.50 1.00
CA GLN A 25 8.91 -6.93 -0.29
C GLN A 25 7.95 -5.85 -0.78
N ALA A 26 6.64 -6.08 -0.64
CA ALA A 26 5.62 -5.10 -0.99
C ALA A 26 5.78 -3.79 -0.20
N LEU A 27 5.99 -3.89 1.12
CA LEU A 27 6.24 -2.74 1.98
C LEU A 27 7.54 -2.03 1.59
N GLU A 28 8.65 -2.76 1.48
CA GLU A 28 9.95 -2.19 1.12
C GLU A 28 9.89 -1.39 -0.18
N VAL A 29 9.28 -1.97 -1.22
CA VAL A 29 9.17 -1.33 -2.53
C VAL A 29 8.25 -0.11 -2.50
N MET A 30 7.10 -0.19 -1.81
CA MET A 30 6.19 0.96 -1.72
C MET A 30 6.79 2.10 -0.92
N LEU A 31 7.45 1.83 0.21
CA LEU A 31 8.10 2.87 1.02
C LEU A 31 9.27 3.52 0.26
N ALA A 32 10.08 2.74 -0.47
CA ALA A 32 11.14 3.29 -1.31
C ALA A 32 10.56 4.14 -2.44
N PHE A 33 9.51 3.66 -3.12
CA PHE A 33 8.82 4.41 -4.16
C PHE A 33 8.24 5.73 -3.66
N TYR A 34 7.60 5.73 -2.49
CA TYR A 34 7.10 6.95 -1.86
C TYR A 34 8.22 7.89 -1.41
N GLY A 35 9.31 7.36 -0.84
CA GLY A 35 10.44 8.18 -0.39
C GLY A 35 11.19 8.85 -1.55
N GLU A 36 11.32 8.16 -2.69
CA GLU A 36 12.22 8.57 -3.79
C GLU A 36 11.51 9.22 -4.98
N GLN A 37 10.24 8.89 -5.24
CA GLN A 37 9.53 9.40 -6.42
C GLN A 37 8.55 10.50 -6.04
N ARG A 38 8.66 11.65 -6.70
CA ARG A 38 7.67 12.73 -6.69
C ARG A 38 6.98 12.86 -8.05
N PHE A 39 5.82 13.50 -8.04
CA PHE A 39 4.99 13.73 -9.21
C PHE A 39 4.79 15.24 -9.41
N ASP A 40 4.76 15.68 -10.66
CA ASP A 40 4.76 17.11 -11.01
C ASP A 40 3.35 17.74 -10.91
N ASP A 41 2.33 16.90 -10.78
CA ASP A 41 0.90 17.22 -10.71
C ASP A 41 0.32 17.11 -9.30
N VAL A 42 1.16 16.84 -8.30
CA VAL A 42 0.74 16.70 -6.91
C VAL A 42 1.65 17.53 -6.02
N GLU A 43 1.05 18.48 -5.30
CA GLU A 43 1.71 19.16 -4.20
C GLU A 43 1.69 18.22 -2.98
N ILE A 44 2.80 18.10 -2.27
CA ILE A 44 2.88 17.20 -1.10
C ILE A 44 2.20 17.79 0.14
N ASP A 45 2.09 19.12 0.17
CA ASP A 45 1.48 19.85 1.27
C ASP A 45 -0.02 19.52 1.35
N GLU A 46 -0.61 19.75 2.53
CA GLU A 46 -2.05 19.55 2.77
C GLU A 46 -2.56 18.14 2.40
N ASP A 47 -1.79 17.10 2.73
CA ASP A 47 -2.14 15.69 2.50
C ASP A 47 -2.25 15.30 1.01
N GLY A 48 -1.59 16.05 0.12
CA GLY A 48 -1.69 15.83 -1.33
C GLY A 48 -1.05 14.52 -1.82
N ASP A 49 -0.03 13.98 -1.15
CA ASP A 49 0.62 12.71 -1.49
C ASP A 49 0.90 11.91 -0.21
N MET A 50 0.16 10.84 0.02
CA MET A 50 0.20 10.07 1.28
C MET A 50 0.32 8.57 1.04
N LEU A 51 0.75 7.83 2.08
CA LEU A 51 0.57 6.38 2.14
C LEU A 51 -0.52 6.00 3.14
N LEU A 52 -1.19 4.91 2.80
CA LEU A 52 -2.20 4.26 3.62
C LEU A 52 -1.88 2.76 3.70
N TYR A 53 -1.70 2.25 4.91
CA TYR A 53 -1.66 0.81 5.17
C TYR A 53 -3.00 0.34 5.70
N GLU A 54 -3.57 -0.71 5.13
CA GLU A 54 -4.85 -1.28 5.55
C GLU A 54 -4.77 -2.79 5.70
N TRP A 55 -5.54 -3.31 6.64
CA TRP A 55 -5.71 -4.75 6.80
C TRP A 55 -7.13 -5.11 7.20
N GLY A 56 -7.54 -6.34 6.88
CA GLY A 56 -8.82 -6.86 7.32
C GLY A 56 -9.35 -7.98 6.45
N ILE A 57 -10.59 -8.38 6.74
CA ILE A 57 -11.29 -9.43 6.01
C ILE A 57 -11.91 -8.83 4.74
N CYS A 58 -11.48 -9.30 3.57
CA CYS A 58 -12.02 -8.92 2.27
C CYS A 58 -13.01 -10.00 1.77
N ARG A 59 -14.16 -9.56 1.24
CA ARG A 59 -15.19 -10.42 0.61
C ARG A 59 -15.55 -11.68 1.42
N SER A 60 -15.54 -11.56 2.75
CA SER A 60 -15.83 -12.62 3.75
C SER A 60 -15.05 -13.94 3.62
N ARG A 61 -13.98 -14.00 2.81
CA ARG A 61 -13.27 -15.25 2.49
C ARG A 61 -11.76 -15.16 2.53
N GLN A 62 -11.22 -13.95 2.47
CA GLN A 62 -9.78 -13.71 2.42
C GLN A 62 -9.41 -12.65 3.46
N PHE A 63 -8.17 -12.72 3.93
CA PHE A 63 -7.55 -11.61 4.65
C PHE A 63 -6.72 -10.81 3.66
N SER A 64 -6.75 -9.48 3.74
CA SER A 64 -5.94 -8.61 2.87
C SER A 64 -5.01 -7.74 3.69
N LEU A 65 -3.81 -7.53 3.15
CA LEU A 65 -2.93 -6.42 3.50
C LEU A 65 -2.81 -5.51 2.29
N SER A 66 -2.91 -4.20 2.48
CA SER A 66 -2.80 -3.21 1.39
C SER A 66 -1.84 -2.12 1.81
N VAL A 67 -0.94 -1.72 0.91
CA VAL A 67 -0.27 -0.41 1.00
C VAL A 67 -0.72 0.37 -0.23
N THR A 68 -1.39 1.47 0.00
CA THR A 68 -1.98 2.34 -1.02
C THR A 68 -1.23 3.67 -0.98
N ARG A 69 -0.91 4.23 -2.15
CA ARG A 69 -0.47 5.63 -2.25
C ARG A 69 -1.62 6.46 -2.78
N GLN A 70 -2.02 7.48 -2.03
CA GLN A 70 -3.12 8.36 -2.37
C GLN A 70 -2.59 9.71 -2.84
N PHE A 71 -3.16 10.21 -3.93
CA PHE A 71 -2.88 11.53 -4.50
C PHE A 71 -4.14 12.37 -4.47
N ILE A 72 -4.08 13.56 -3.87
CA ILE A 72 -5.11 14.59 -3.93
C ILE A 72 -4.55 15.71 -4.81
N ILE A 73 -5.19 15.93 -5.96
CA ILE A 73 -4.81 16.99 -6.89
C ILE A 73 -5.75 18.18 -6.69
N THR A 74 -5.20 19.39 -6.66
CA THR A 74 -5.99 20.62 -6.64
C THR A 74 -6.93 20.67 -7.84
N ASP A 75 -8.19 21.05 -7.62
CA ASP A 75 -9.27 21.13 -8.63
C ASP A 75 -9.83 19.79 -9.12
N GLU A 76 -9.42 18.65 -8.55
CA GLU A 76 -10.08 17.35 -8.76
C GLU A 76 -11.02 17.05 -7.57
N ASP A 77 -12.22 16.53 -7.87
CA ASP A 77 -13.23 16.25 -6.84
C ASP A 77 -12.92 14.99 -6.02
N GLU A 78 -12.22 14.02 -6.63
CA GLU A 78 -11.96 12.71 -6.05
C GLU A 78 -10.46 12.36 -6.11
N PRO A 79 -9.92 11.69 -5.07
CA PRO A 79 -8.51 11.33 -5.02
C PRO A 79 -8.19 10.21 -6.01
N TYR A 80 -6.93 10.15 -6.42
CA TYR A 80 -6.39 9.02 -7.16
C TYR A 80 -5.65 8.09 -6.20
N GLN A 81 -5.76 6.78 -6.39
CA GLN A 81 -5.12 5.79 -5.54
C GLN A 81 -4.36 4.75 -6.36
N LEU A 82 -3.10 4.51 -5.97
CA LEU A 82 -2.28 3.40 -6.43
C LEU A 82 -2.28 2.32 -5.35
N HIS A 83 -2.95 1.21 -5.62
CA HIS A 83 -3.09 0.11 -4.67
C HIS A 83 -2.04 -0.97 -4.91
N LEU A 84 -1.38 -1.44 -3.85
CA LEU A 84 -0.69 -2.71 -3.82
C LEU A 84 -1.31 -3.59 -2.73
N ARG A 85 -2.10 -4.58 -3.13
CA ARG A 85 -2.90 -5.39 -2.22
C ARG A 85 -2.56 -6.87 -2.33
N LEU A 86 -2.32 -7.49 -1.18
CA LEU A 86 -1.97 -8.90 -1.05
C LEU A 86 -3.10 -9.64 -0.34
N TYR A 87 -3.48 -10.80 -0.88
CA TYR A 87 -4.57 -11.61 -0.35
C TYR A 87 -4.08 -12.93 0.22
N PHE A 88 -4.62 -13.32 1.38
CA PHE A 88 -4.21 -14.50 2.12
C PHE A 88 -5.42 -15.39 2.46
N PRO A 89 -5.22 -16.70 2.65
CA PRO A 89 -6.26 -17.58 3.15
C PRO A 89 -6.72 -17.11 4.53
N LEU A 90 -8.04 -17.04 4.74
CA LEU A 90 -8.59 -16.62 6.02
C LEU A 90 -8.52 -17.76 7.06
N THR A 91 -7.45 -17.76 7.88
CA THR A 91 -7.24 -18.68 9.00
C THR A 91 -8.02 -18.26 10.25
N ASP A 92 -8.18 -19.16 11.23
CA ASP A 92 -8.84 -18.82 12.50
C ASP A 92 -8.12 -17.72 13.28
N ALA A 93 -6.78 -17.65 13.19
CA ALA A 93 -6.01 -16.59 13.79
C ALA A 93 -6.30 -15.23 13.12
N LEU A 94 -6.34 -15.19 11.78
CA LEU A 94 -6.63 -13.96 11.03
C LEU A 94 -8.09 -13.51 11.19
N ARG A 95 -9.04 -14.43 11.40
CA ARG A 95 -10.45 -14.10 11.70
C ARG A 95 -10.63 -13.31 12.99
N GLN A 96 -9.72 -13.47 13.95
CA GLN A 96 -9.78 -12.78 15.23
C GLN A 96 -9.14 -11.39 15.18
N LEU A 97 -8.47 -11.04 14.09
CA LEU A 97 -7.89 -9.71 13.90
C LEU A 97 -8.98 -8.75 13.42
N ASN A 98 -9.19 -7.68 14.16
CA ASN A 98 -10.03 -6.57 13.70
C ASN A 98 -9.36 -5.91 12.49
N GLY A 99 -10.19 -5.46 11.53
CA GLY A 99 -9.71 -4.61 10.44
C GLY A 99 -9.25 -3.25 10.98
N GLY A 100 -8.33 -2.63 10.26
CA GLY A 100 -7.78 -1.34 10.65
C GLY A 100 -6.94 -0.74 9.54
N ASN A 101 -6.46 0.48 9.81
CA ASN A 101 -5.62 1.22 8.89
C ASN A 101 -4.65 2.12 9.65
N GLU A 102 -3.65 2.61 8.92
CA GLU A 102 -2.69 3.60 9.37
C GLU A 102 -2.27 4.49 8.20
N TRP A 103 -2.13 5.78 8.46
CA TRP A 103 -1.75 6.79 7.47
C TRP A 103 -0.32 7.28 7.69
N CYS A 104 0.32 7.64 6.58
CA CYS A 104 1.58 8.37 6.52
C CYS A 104 1.35 9.62 5.70
N HIS A 105 1.26 10.76 6.37
CA HIS A 105 0.86 12.04 5.78
C HIS A 105 1.99 12.71 5.00
N SER A 106 3.24 12.36 5.32
CA SER A 106 4.40 12.92 4.66
C SER A 106 5.60 11.97 4.64
N PRO A 107 6.58 12.16 3.75
CA PRO A 107 7.80 11.36 3.69
C PRO A 107 8.63 11.41 4.98
N ASP A 108 8.52 12.48 5.76
CA ASP A 108 9.25 12.63 7.03
C ASP A 108 8.74 11.64 8.09
N GLU A 109 7.50 11.14 7.94
CA GLU A 109 6.90 10.15 8.83
C GLU A 109 7.26 8.70 8.46
N LEU A 110 7.93 8.48 7.32
CA LEU A 110 8.28 7.14 6.83
C LEU A 110 8.94 6.23 7.87
N PRO A 111 9.90 6.71 8.71
CA PRO A 111 10.50 5.88 9.73
C PRO A 111 9.50 5.39 10.79
N VAL A 112 8.58 6.26 11.22
CA VAL A 112 7.57 5.94 12.24
C VAL A 112 6.51 5.03 11.63
N PHE A 113 6.03 5.34 10.43
CA PHE A 113 5.07 4.54 9.70
C PHE A 113 5.58 3.11 9.44
N ARG A 114 6.82 2.97 8.97
CA ARG A 114 7.47 1.66 8.81
C ARG A 114 7.47 0.88 10.12
N GLN A 115 7.93 1.51 11.21
CA GLN A 115 8.02 0.86 12.51
C GLN A 115 6.65 0.38 12.99
N SER A 116 5.61 1.20 12.81
CA SER A 116 4.26 0.84 13.21
C SER A 116 3.74 -0.37 12.43
N ILE A 117 3.87 -0.38 11.10
CA ILE A 117 3.49 -1.52 10.26
C ILE A 117 4.25 -2.78 10.68
N GLU A 118 5.58 -2.71 10.80
CA GLU A 118 6.44 -3.84 11.17
C GLU A 118 6.13 -4.38 12.57
N SER A 119 5.65 -3.53 13.48
CA SER A 119 5.23 -3.93 14.82
C SER A 119 3.80 -4.47 14.88
N SER A 120 2.98 -4.18 13.85
CA SER A 120 1.57 -4.57 13.81
C SER A 120 1.41 -6.09 13.82
N VAL A 121 0.40 -6.56 14.56
CA VAL A 121 0.03 -7.99 14.60
C VAL A 121 -0.29 -8.55 13.20
N PRO A 122 -1.12 -7.90 12.35
CA PRO A 122 -1.45 -8.45 11.03
C PRO A 122 -0.24 -8.57 10.10
N PHE A 123 0.69 -7.60 10.12
CA PHE A 123 1.88 -7.66 9.27
C PHE A 123 2.83 -8.78 9.73
N ARG A 124 3.13 -8.85 11.04
CA ARG A 124 4.02 -9.89 11.59
C ARG A 124 3.49 -11.31 11.37
N ALA A 125 2.17 -11.48 11.35
CA ALA A 125 1.55 -12.78 11.09
C ALA A 125 1.76 -13.28 9.65
N LEU A 126 2.07 -12.40 8.71
CA LEU A 126 2.08 -12.69 7.26
C LEU A 126 3.37 -12.26 6.55
N ILE A 127 4.33 -11.68 7.28
CA ILE A 127 5.45 -10.90 6.72
C ILE A 127 6.23 -11.58 5.59
N ASP A 128 6.43 -12.89 5.70
CA ASP A 128 7.16 -13.72 4.75
C ASP A 128 6.27 -14.80 4.09
N ASP A 129 4.95 -14.72 4.31
CA ASP A 129 3.98 -15.63 3.69
C ASP A 129 3.76 -15.26 2.23
N GLN A 130 3.56 -16.30 1.40
CA GLN A 130 3.22 -16.14 0.01
C GLN A 130 1.71 -15.82 -0.13
N PRO A 131 1.33 -14.65 -0.71
CA PRO A 131 -0.07 -14.35 -0.98
C PRO A 131 -0.67 -15.30 -2.03
N LEU A 132 -1.99 -15.52 -1.94
CA LEU A 132 -2.81 -16.20 -2.95
C LEU A 132 -2.92 -15.39 -4.24
N ASN A 133 -2.94 -14.07 -4.10
CA ASN A 133 -3.10 -13.13 -5.19
C ASN A 133 -2.49 -11.79 -4.79
N VAL A 134 -1.94 -11.08 -5.77
CA VAL A 134 -1.44 -9.71 -5.61
C VAL A 134 -2.16 -8.85 -6.64
N GLU A 135 -2.81 -7.79 -6.18
CA GLU A 135 -3.44 -6.79 -7.04
C GLU A 135 -2.62 -5.51 -7.02
N LEU A 136 -2.32 -5.00 -8.21
CA LEU A 136 -1.70 -3.70 -8.42
C LEU A 136 -2.46 -2.95 -9.50
N TYR A 137 -3.14 -1.89 -9.10
CA TYR A 137 -3.98 -1.07 -9.98
C TYR A 137 -3.99 0.39 -9.52
N PHE A 138 -4.35 1.27 -10.46
CA PHE A 138 -4.47 2.70 -10.25
C PHE A 138 -5.88 3.12 -10.65
N GLU A 139 -6.57 3.83 -9.76
CA GLU A 139 -7.94 4.30 -9.97
C GLU A 139 -8.14 5.72 -9.44
N GLN A 140 -9.22 6.36 -9.90
CA GLN A 140 -9.80 7.54 -9.28
C GLN A 140 -11.01 7.07 -8.47
N CYS A 141 -11.08 7.46 -7.19
CA CYS A 141 -12.07 6.95 -6.25
C CYS A 141 -13.40 7.70 -6.26
#